data_AF-A0A955J2Q6-F1
#
_entry.id   AF-A0A955J2Q6-F1
#
_cell.length_a   1.000
_cell.length_b   1.000
_cell.length_c   1.000
_cell.angle_alpha   90.00
_cell.angle_beta   90.00
_cell.angle_gamma   90.00
#
_symmetry.space_group_name_H-M   'P 1'
#
loop_
_entity.id
_entity.type
_entity.pdbx_description
1 polymer ?
#
loop_
_entity_poly.entity_id
_entity_poly.type
_entity_poly.pdbx_seq_one_letter_code
_entity_poly.pdbx_strand_id
1 'polypeptide(L)'
;DVGGDKPLSYLPLPAEANPFLGMRGIRVSLAHPELFRAQLRAIARAAPVGNVRIMFPMVSGLDDLLAGLHVLDDELGAVRDLVQVGAMIEVPSAAVMAERLAQEVDFFSIGTNDLTQYTLAMDRGHPVLARKADALHPAVLDLIATTVHGAHAYGRWVGVCGGVASDPVAVPALLGLGVDELSVSVPAIP
;
A
#
# COMPACT_ATOMS: atom_id res chain seq x y z
N ASP A 1 4.02 4.14 -7.28
CA ASP A 1 2.63 4.61 -7.17
C ASP A 1 2.45 5.93 -7.92
N VAL A 2 2.07 5.87 -9.19
CA VAL A 2 1.81 7.02 -10.08
C VAL A 2 0.49 6.79 -10.81
N GLY A 3 -0.11 7.83 -11.38
CA GLY A 3 -1.37 7.74 -12.15
C GLY A 3 -2.60 8.34 -11.48
N GLY A 4 -2.53 8.68 -10.19
CA GLY A 4 -3.53 9.51 -9.51
C GLY A 4 -3.21 11.01 -9.65
N ASP A 5 -2.72 11.59 -8.56
CA ASP A 5 -2.31 12.99 -8.42
C ASP A 5 -0.83 13.26 -8.77
N LYS A 6 -0.09 12.23 -9.19
CA LYS A 6 1.36 12.25 -9.42
C LYS A 6 1.67 12.06 -10.92
N PRO A 7 1.68 13.12 -11.75
CA PRO A 7 1.98 13.00 -13.17
C PRO A 7 3.47 12.70 -13.40
N LEU A 8 3.78 11.89 -14.41
CA LEU A 8 5.14 11.62 -14.86
C LEU A 8 5.35 12.17 -16.27
N SER A 9 6.29 13.10 -16.44
CA SER A 9 6.60 13.69 -17.75
C SER A 9 7.18 12.69 -18.75
N TYR A 10 7.92 11.69 -18.27
CA TYR A 10 8.56 10.66 -19.10
C TYR A 10 7.66 9.42 -19.34
N LEU A 11 6.49 9.36 -18.70
CA LEU A 11 5.50 8.31 -18.89
C LEU A 11 4.11 8.96 -18.98
N PRO A 12 3.78 9.57 -20.14
CA PRO A 12 2.50 10.24 -20.30
C PRO A 12 1.39 9.19 -20.30
N LEU A 13 0.64 9.14 -19.21
CA LEU A 13 -0.57 8.34 -19.10
C LEU A 13 -1.74 9.10 -19.77
N PRO A 14 -2.65 8.40 -20.47
CA PRO A 14 -3.85 9.03 -21.00
C PRO A 14 -4.64 9.75 -19.88
N ALA A 15 -5.25 10.88 -20.22
CA ALA A 15 -6.11 11.57 -19.27
C ALA A 15 -7.36 10.71 -18.99
N GLU A 16 -7.66 10.50 -17.71
CA GLU A 16 -8.84 9.75 -17.27
C GLU A 16 -9.81 10.67 -16.54
N ALA A 17 -11.10 10.38 -16.66
CA ALA A 17 -12.14 11.15 -15.95
C ALA A 17 -12.02 11.01 -14.42
N ASN A 18 -11.54 9.84 -13.95
CA ASN A 18 -11.35 9.54 -12.54
C ASN A 18 -9.97 8.90 -12.32
N PRO A 19 -8.87 9.69 -12.28
CA PRO A 19 -7.51 9.15 -12.17
C PRO A 19 -7.30 8.28 -10.92
N PHE A 20 -7.95 8.62 -9.80
CA PHE A 20 -7.91 7.81 -8.59
C PHE A 20 -8.58 6.44 -8.73
N LEU A 21 -9.43 6.20 -9.72
CA LEU A 21 -10.07 4.91 -9.98
C LEU A 21 -9.51 4.19 -11.21
N GLY A 22 -8.50 4.76 -11.87
CA GLY A 22 -8.01 4.31 -13.16
C GLY A 22 -6.65 3.63 -13.11
N MET A 23 -5.79 3.99 -14.07
CA MET A 23 -4.47 3.41 -14.25
C MET A 23 -3.47 3.97 -13.24
N ARG A 24 -3.43 3.33 -12.06
CA ARG A 24 -2.55 3.71 -10.94
C ARG A 24 -1.81 2.51 -10.32
N GLY A 25 -0.66 2.80 -9.71
CA GLY A 25 0.03 1.87 -8.81
C GLY A 25 0.50 0.60 -9.52
N ILE A 26 0.23 -0.58 -8.95
CA ILE A 26 0.62 -1.86 -9.55
C ILE A 26 0.06 -2.06 -10.97
N ARG A 27 -1.11 -1.52 -11.28
CA ARG A 27 -1.69 -1.62 -12.63
C ARG A 27 -0.78 -1.00 -13.67
N VAL A 28 -0.23 0.20 -13.38
CA VAL A 28 0.73 0.89 -14.28
C VAL A 28 1.99 0.05 -14.42
N SER A 29 2.49 -0.49 -13.32
CA SER A 29 3.67 -1.37 -13.34
C SER A 29 3.45 -2.60 -14.23
N LEU A 30 2.29 -3.24 -14.14
CA LEU A 30 1.94 -4.42 -14.95
C LEU A 30 1.69 -4.08 -16.43
N ALA A 31 1.11 -2.91 -16.71
CA ALA A 31 0.91 -2.42 -18.09
C ALA A 31 2.22 -1.98 -18.76
N HIS A 32 3.23 -1.60 -17.97
CA HIS A 32 4.55 -1.17 -18.44
C HIS A 32 5.67 -2.02 -17.82
N PRO A 33 5.75 -3.32 -18.18
CA PRO A 33 6.60 -4.29 -17.49
C PRO A 33 8.09 -3.94 -17.54
N GLU A 34 8.59 -3.30 -18.61
CA GLU A 34 9.98 -2.87 -18.71
C GLU A 34 10.38 -1.87 -17.61
N LEU A 35 9.50 -0.91 -17.31
CA LEU A 35 9.74 0.06 -16.24
C LEU A 35 9.70 -0.62 -14.87
N PHE A 36 8.74 -1.53 -14.67
CA PHE A 36 8.60 -2.26 -13.42
C PHE A 36 9.80 -3.16 -13.15
N ARG A 37 10.21 -3.96 -14.14
CA ARG A 37 11.40 -4.82 -14.08
C ARG A 37 12.67 -4.00 -13.83
N ALA A 38 12.80 -2.82 -14.47
CA ALA A 38 13.95 -1.94 -14.21
C ALA A 38 14.02 -1.45 -12.74
N GLN A 39 12.88 -1.13 -12.13
CA GLN A 39 12.82 -0.77 -10.71
C GLN A 39 13.19 -1.95 -9.81
N LEU A 40 12.63 -3.14 -10.07
CA LEU A 40 12.93 -4.35 -9.30
C LEU A 40 14.42 -4.74 -9.37
N ARG A 41 15.04 -4.68 -10.57
CA ARG A 41 16.51 -4.88 -10.70
C ARG A 41 17.32 -3.86 -9.92
N ALA A 42 16.87 -2.60 -9.89
CA ALA A 42 17.55 -1.58 -9.11
C ALA A 42 17.49 -1.90 -7.62
N ILE A 43 16.33 -2.34 -7.12
CA ILE A 43 16.14 -2.75 -5.73
C ILE A 43 16.96 -4.01 -5.42
N ALA A 44 16.96 -5.01 -6.29
CA ALA A 44 17.73 -6.25 -6.14
C ALA A 44 19.24 -5.98 -5.96
N ARG A 45 19.78 -4.99 -6.66
CA ARG A 45 21.19 -4.56 -6.49
C ARG A 45 21.48 -3.95 -5.12
N ALA A 46 20.50 -3.35 -4.46
CA ALA A 46 20.63 -2.75 -3.14
C ALA A 46 20.38 -3.74 -1.99
N ALA A 47 19.67 -4.85 -2.25
CA ALA A 47 19.28 -5.82 -1.24
C ALA A 47 20.45 -6.43 -0.43
N PRO A 48 21.62 -6.78 -1.02
CA PRO A 48 22.72 -7.35 -0.24
C PRO A 48 23.38 -6.40 0.75
N VAL A 49 23.16 -5.09 0.63
CA VAL A 49 23.87 -4.05 1.39
C VAL A 49 23.01 -3.36 2.44
N GLY A 50 21.70 -3.59 2.47
CA GLY A 50 20.79 -2.89 3.38
C GLY A 50 19.53 -3.68 3.71
N ASN A 51 18.81 -3.21 4.72
CA ASN A 51 17.51 -3.77 5.08
C ASN A 51 16.42 -3.23 4.15
N VAL A 52 16.23 -3.92 3.02
CA VAL A 52 15.29 -3.51 1.98
C VAL A 52 14.02 -4.35 2.05
N ARG A 53 12.88 -3.67 1.98
CA ARG A 53 11.56 -4.28 1.83
C ARG A 53 10.91 -3.76 0.55
N ILE A 54 10.23 -4.63 -0.17
CA ILE A 54 9.45 -4.25 -1.36
C ILE A 54 7.98 -4.29 -1.00
N MET A 55 7.21 -3.32 -1.47
CA MET A 55 5.77 -3.31 -1.27
C MET A 55 5.04 -2.85 -2.52
N PHE A 56 3.99 -3.57 -2.89
CA PHE A 56 3.16 -3.24 -4.03
C PHE A 56 2.01 -2.28 -3.66
N PRO A 57 1.90 -1.11 -4.32
CA PRO A 57 0.79 -0.18 -4.11
C PRO A 57 -0.43 -0.55 -4.95
N MET A 58 -1.61 -0.12 -4.52
CA MET A 58 -2.90 -0.26 -5.21
C MET A 58 -3.27 -1.71 -5.53
N VAL A 59 -2.81 -2.67 -4.73
CA VAL A 59 -3.27 -4.05 -4.82
C VAL A 59 -4.76 -4.06 -4.51
N SER A 60 -5.57 -4.57 -5.42
CA SER A 60 -7.02 -4.67 -5.23
C SER A 60 -7.51 -6.09 -4.96
N GLY A 61 -6.68 -7.09 -5.23
CA GLY A 61 -6.98 -8.50 -4.99
C GLY A 61 -5.79 -9.41 -5.28
N LEU A 62 -6.05 -10.72 -5.27
CA LEU A 62 -5.01 -11.74 -5.41
C LEU A 62 -4.36 -11.74 -6.79
N ASP A 63 -5.12 -11.50 -7.86
CA ASP A 63 -4.60 -11.51 -9.24
C ASP A 63 -3.54 -10.41 -9.44
N ASP A 64 -3.79 -9.20 -8.94
CA ASP A 64 -2.82 -8.10 -8.98
C ASP A 64 -1.54 -8.50 -8.23
N LEU A 65 -1.69 -9.06 -7.03
CA LEU A 65 -0.59 -9.42 -6.16
C LEU A 65 0.27 -10.52 -6.78
N LEU A 66 -0.33 -11.62 -7.24
CA LEU A 66 0.37 -12.75 -7.85
C LEU A 66 1.08 -12.34 -9.13
N ALA A 67 0.47 -11.48 -9.96
CA ALA A 67 1.13 -10.95 -11.14
C ALA A 67 2.37 -10.10 -10.78
N GLY A 68 2.27 -9.28 -9.73
CA GLY A 68 3.41 -8.51 -9.21
C GLY A 68 4.52 -9.38 -8.65
N LEU A 69 4.17 -10.39 -7.85
CA LEU A 69 5.10 -11.37 -7.28
C LEU A 69 5.84 -12.16 -8.36
N HIS A 70 5.13 -12.59 -9.40
CA HIS A 70 5.75 -13.31 -10.51
C HIS A 70 6.86 -12.50 -11.19
N VAL A 71 6.62 -11.22 -11.48
CA VAL A 71 7.65 -10.35 -12.07
C VAL A 71 8.78 -10.05 -11.06
N LEU A 72 8.46 -9.95 -9.78
CA LEU A 72 9.46 -9.75 -8.72
C LEU A 72 10.40 -10.95 -8.61
N ASP A 73 9.87 -12.17 -8.58
CA ASP A 73 10.65 -13.39 -8.43
C ASP A 73 11.58 -13.61 -9.65
N ASP A 74 11.08 -13.33 -10.86
CA ASP A 74 11.87 -13.32 -12.10
C ASP A 74 13.11 -12.40 -12.02
N GLU A 75 12.96 -11.21 -11.42
CA GLU A 75 14.01 -10.18 -11.43
C GLU A 75 14.94 -10.24 -10.21
N LEU A 76 14.46 -10.70 -9.05
CA LEU A 76 15.28 -10.79 -7.83
C LEU A 76 16.14 -12.06 -7.82
N GLY A 77 15.65 -13.19 -8.35
CA GLY A 77 16.39 -14.45 -8.43
C GLY A 77 17.12 -14.79 -7.13
N ALA A 78 18.45 -14.82 -7.16
CA ALA A 78 19.28 -15.24 -6.03
C ALA A 78 19.19 -14.33 -4.77
N VAL A 79 18.74 -13.08 -4.91
CA VAL A 79 18.59 -12.17 -3.75
C VAL A 79 17.18 -12.11 -3.21
N ARG A 80 16.26 -12.95 -3.73
CA ARG A 80 14.84 -12.96 -3.34
C ARG A 80 14.64 -13.19 -1.85
N ASP A 81 15.40 -14.11 -1.27
CA ASP A 81 15.29 -14.49 0.15
C ASP A 81 15.86 -13.43 1.10
N LEU A 82 16.55 -12.40 0.57
CA LEU A 82 17.08 -11.29 1.35
C LEU A 82 16.06 -10.17 1.57
N VAL A 83 14.91 -10.23 0.89
CA VAL A 83 13.96 -9.12 0.82
C VAL A 83 12.60 -9.58 1.33
N GLN A 84 12.05 -8.86 2.30
CA GLN A 84 10.63 -9.01 2.65
C GLN A 84 9.76 -8.34 1.59
N VAL A 85 8.70 -9.02 1.18
CA VAL A 85 7.73 -8.51 0.21
C VAL A 85 6.40 -8.28 0.91
N GLY A 86 5.79 -7.13 0.66
CA GLY A 86 4.52 -6.73 1.24
C GLY A 86 3.52 -6.20 0.22
N ALA A 87 2.31 -5.93 0.70
CA ALA A 87 1.28 -5.22 -0.06
C ALA A 87 0.81 -3.99 0.71
N MET A 88 0.58 -2.89 -0.01
CA MET A 88 -0.09 -1.74 0.57
C MET A 88 -1.60 -2.01 0.60
N ILE A 89 -2.18 -1.96 1.79
CA ILE A 89 -3.62 -2.12 1.98
C ILE A 89 -4.25 -0.74 1.97
N GLU A 90 -4.57 -0.30 0.76
CA GLU A 90 -5.14 1.03 0.50
C GLU A 90 -6.40 0.98 -0.36
N VAL A 91 -6.82 -0.22 -0.79
CA VAL A 91 -8.09 -0.46 -1.50
C VAL A 91 -9.00 -1.29 -0.58
N PRO A 92 -10.28 -0.94 -0.41
CA PRO A 92 -11.18 -1.65 0.51
C PRO A 92 -11.29 -3.15 0.20
N SER A 93 -11.25 -3.55 -1.07
CA SER A 93 -11.26 -4.95 -1.46
C SER A 93 -10.03 -5.73 -0.94
N ALA A 94 -8.86 -5.10 -0.90
CA ALA A 94 -7.66 -5.72 -0.34
C ALA A 94 -7.76 -5.90 1.18
N ALA A 95 -8.35 -4.94 1.90
CA ALA A 95 -8.62 -5.09 3.33
C ALA A 95 -9.59 -6.25 3.62
N VAL A 96 -10.67 -6.38 2.84
CA VAL A 96 -11.60 -7.52 2.94
C VAL A 96 -10.92 -8.86 2.61
N MET A 97 -9.93 -8.85 1.71
CA MET A 97 -9.18 -10.03 1.29
C MET A 97 -7.88 -10.25 2.09
N ALA A 98 -7.63 -9.48 3.15
CA ALA A 98 -6.33 -9.44 3.83
C ALA A 98 -5.81 -10.81 4.26
N GLU A 99 -6.69 -11.67 4.78
CA GLU A 99 -6.35 -13.05 5.17
C GLU A 99 -5.81 -13.88 3.99
N ARG A 100 -6.39 -13.73 2.80
CA ARG A 100 -5.94 -14.44 1.58
C ARG A 100 -4.62 -13.86 1.08
N LEU A 101 -4.50 -12.53 1.10
CA LEU A 101 -3.28 -11.86 0.66
C LEU A 101 -2.09 -12.17 1.60
N ALA A 102 -2.33 -12.34 2.90
CA ALA A 102 -1.30 -12.58 3.92
C ALA A 102 -0.58 -13.93 3.77
N GLN A 103 -1.16 -14.86 3.00
CA GLN A 103 -0.52 -16.12 2.64
C GLN A 103 0.65 -15.91 1.68
N GLU A 104 0.59 -14.87 0.85
CA GLU A 104 1.51 -14.63 -0.26
C GLU A 104 2.57 -13.57 0.03
N VAL A 105 2.45 -12.83 1.13
CA VAL A 105 3.38 -11.74 1.50
C VAL A 105 3.83 -11.82 2.95
N ASP A 106 4.94 -11.15 3.25
CA ASP A 106 5.57 -11.10 4.57
C ASP A 106 4.94 -10.05 5.49
N PHE A 107 4.33 -8.99 4.93
CA PHE A 107 3.75 -7.88 5.70
C PHE A 107 2.73 -7.06 4.91
N PHE A 108 1.97 -6.26 5.64
CA PHE A 108 1.16 -5.18 5.07
C PHE A 108 1.59 -3.81 5.57
N SER A 109 1.34 -2.79 4.76
CA SER A 109 1.27 -1.41 5.24
C SER A 109 -0.05 -0.79 4.81
N ILE A 110 -0.82 -0.27 5.76
CA ILE A 110 -2.11 0.35 5.46
C ILE A 110 -1.85 1.78 4.99
N GLY A 111 -2.28 2.10 3.77
CA GLY A 111 -2.23 3.45 3.20
C GLY A 111 -3.52 4.20 3.50
N THR A 112 -3.62 4.83 4.67
CA THR A 112 -4.92 5.34 5.17
C THR A 112 -5.50 6.47 4.33
N ASN A 113 -4.67 7.24 3.64
CA ASN A 113 -5.14 8.33 2.77
C ASN A 113 -6.04 7.79 1.66
N ASP A 114 -5.58 6.74 0.99
CA ASP A 114 -6.29 6.10 -0.12
C ASP A 114 -7.38 5.16 0.40
N LEU A 115 -7.13 4.41 1.49
CA LEU A 115 -8.16 3.57 2.12
C LEU A 115 -9.38 4.39 2.54
N THR A 116 -9.16 5.54 3.20
CA THR A 116 -10.25 6.44 3.63
C THR A 116 -11.00 6.99 2.43
N GLN A 117 -10.29 7.47 1.41
CA GLN A 117 -10.88 8.01 0.18
C GLN A 117 -11.81 7.00 -0.49
N TYR A 118 -11.36 5.77 -0.70
CA TYR A 118 -12.16 4.77 -1.39
C TYR A 118 -13.26 4.19 -0.52
N THR A 119 -13.04 4.06 0.79
CA THR A 119 -14.07 3.57 1.73
C THR A 119 -15.22 4.55 1.86
N LEU A 120 -14.92 5.86 1.94
CA LEU A 120 -15.93 6.90 2.12
C LEU A 120 -16.41 7.51 0.80
N ALA A 121 -15.82 7.11 -0.33
CA ALA A 121 -16.05 7.70 -1.65
C ALA A 121 -15.86 9.23 -1.65
N MET A 122 -14.81 9.71 -0.97
CA MET A 122 -14.48 11.13 -0.82
C MET A 122 -13.08 11.40 -1.34
N ASP A 123 -12.99 12.05 -2.50
CA ASP A 123 -11.72 12.47 -3.09
C ASP A 123 -10.98 13.44 -2.15
N ARG A 124 -9.75 13.07 -1.78
CA ARG A 124 -8.88 13.85 -0.89
C ARG A 124 -8.41 15.17 -1.50
N GLY A 125 -8.49 15.32 -2.82
CA GLY A 125 -8.25 16.57 -3.55
C GLY A 125 -9.50 17.45 -3.65
N HIS A 126 -10.68 16.94 -3.32
CA HIS A 126 -11.93 17.69 -3.50
C HIS A 126 -12.09 18.78 -2.41
N PRO A 127 -12.32 20.05 -2.78
CA PRO A 127 -12.26 21.19 -1.86
C PRO A 127 -13.24 21.12 -0.69
N VAL A 128 -14.38 20.44 -0.87
CA VAL A 128 -15.42 20.28 0.15
C VAL A 128 -15.34 18.93 0.89
N LEU A 129 -14.93 17.86 0.20
CA LEU A 129 -15.05 16.49 0.73
C LEU A 129 -13.80 16.07 1.46
N ALA A 130 -12.62 16.59 1.09
CA ALA A 130 -11.36 16.28 1.74
C ALA A 130 -11.40 16.52 3.25
N ARG A 131 -12.12 17.55 3.72
CA ARG A 131 -12.29 17.85 5.15
C ARG A 131 -13.23 16.91 5.89
N LYS A 132 -14.01 16.11 5.16
CA LYS A 132 -14.94 15.11 5.70
C LYS A 132 -14.38 13.69 5.64
N ALA A 133 -13.27 13.50 4.93
CA ALA A 133 -12.57 12.22 4.86
C ALA A 133 -11.85 11.97 6.20
N ASP A 134 -12.54 11.28 7.10
CA ASP A 134 -12.04 10.96 8.43
C ASP A 134 -11.47 9.53 8.48
N ALA A 135 -10.17 9.42 8.76
CA ALA A 135 -9.50 8.14 8.90
C ALA A 135 -9.89 7.39 10.19
N LEU A 136 -10.52 8.06 11.15
CA LEU A 136 -11.10 7.45 12.35
C LEU A 136 -12.59 7.10 12.17
N HIS A 137 -13.13 7.25 10.97
CA HIS A 137 -14.48 6.79 10.68
C HIS A 137 -14.61 5.29 10.99
N PRO A 138 -15.70 4.82 11.65
CA PRO A 138 -15.84 3.42 12.06
C PRO A 138 -15.61 2.41 10.93
N ALA A 139 -16.13 2.67 9.73
CA ALA A 139 -15.91 1.81 8.57
C ALA A 139 -14.42 1.69 8.16
N VAL A 140 -13.62 2.75 8.34
CA VAL A 140 -12.18 2.70 8.04
C VAL A 140 -11.45 1.93 9.14
N LEU A 141 -11.82 2.16 10.41
CA LEU A 141 -11.27 1.40 11.54
C LEU A 141 -11.58 -0.10 11.46
N ASP A 142 -12.79 -0.48 11.03
CA ASP A 142 -13.17 -1.88 10.82
C ASP A 142 -12.33 -2.54 9.72
N LEU A 143 -12.02 -1.81 8.64
CA LEU A 143 -11.13 -2.30 7.58
C LEU A 143 -9.68 -2.43 8.06
N ILE A 144 -9.21 -1.50 8.89
CA ILE A 144 -7.89 -1.60 9.56
C ILE A 144 -7.86 -2.84 10.44
N ALA A 145 -8.86 -3.03 11.30
CA ALA A 145 -8.96 -4.19 12.20
C ALA A 145 -9.01 -5.51 11.40
N THR A 146 -9.81 -5.56 10.34
CA THR A 146 -9.90 -6.72 9.44
C THR A 146 -8.55 -7.04 8.82
N THR A 147 -7.81 -6.02 8.40
CA THR A 147 -6.47 -6.17 7.83
C THR A 147 -5.48 -6.74 8.84
N VAL A 148 -5.47 -6.18 10.06
CA VAL A 148 -4.59 -6.65 11.15
C VAL A 148 -4.89 -8.10 11.50
N HIS A 149 -6.16 -8.44 11.72
CA HIS A 149 -6.56 -9.82 12.02
C HIS A 149 -6.18 -10.80 10.89
N GLY A 150 -6.43 -10.43 9.63
CA GLY A 150 -6.09 -11.26 8.48
C GLY A 150 -4.58 -11.51 8.34
N ALA A 151 -3.76 -10.51 8.63
CA ALA A 151 -2.29 -10.62 8.62
C ALA A 151 -1.78 -11.48 9.77
N HIS A 152 -2.24 -11.18 10.99
CA HIS A 152 -1.79 -11.85 12.21
C HIS A 152 -2.16 -13.34 12.23
N ALA A 153 -3.24 -13.73 11.54
CA ALA A 153 -3.61 -15.14 11.34
C ALA A 153 -2.50 -15.99 10.67
N TYR A 154 -1.62 -15.35 9.90
CA TYR A 154 -0.46 -15.98 9.26
C TYR A 154 0.88 -15.49 9.82
N GLY A 155 0.87 -14.85 10.99
CA GLY A 155 2.08 -14.31 11.62
C GLY A 155 2.75 -13.19 10.83
N ARG A 156 1.99 -12.47 9.99
CA ARG A 156 2.47 -11.30 9.23
C ARG A 156 2.26 -10.05 10.05
N TRP A 157 3.17 -9.10 9.96
CA TRP A 157 3.03 -7.83 10.67
C TRP A 157 2.35 -6.78 9.79
N VAL A 158 1.73 -5.79 10.42
CA VAL A 158 0.99 -4.71 9.77
C VAL A 158 1.51 -3.36 10.24
N GLY A 159 2.05 -2.60 9.30
CA GLY A 159 2.33 -1.19 9.47
C GLY A 159 1.16 -0.30 9.07
N VAL A 160 1.18 0.95 9.52
CA VAL A 160 0.32 2.01 8.99
C VAL A 160 1.21 3.16 8.51
N CYS A 161 0.95 3.62 7.29
CA CYS A 161 1.56 4.79 6.71
C CYS A 161 0.47 5.80 6.29
N GLY A 162 0.83 7.09 6.26
CA GLY A 162 -0.10 8.16 5.92
C GLY A 162 -0.33 9.13 7.07
N GLY A 163 -1.22 10.09 6.85
CA GLY A 163 -1.40 11.21 7.79
C GLY A 163 -1.83 10.75 9.18
N VAL A 164 -2.70 9.73 9.25
CA VAL A 164 -3.27 9.26 10.52
C VAL A 164 -2.23 8.62 11.45
N ALA A 165 -1.17 8.02 10.92
CA ALA A 165 -0.10 7.47 11.74
C ALA A 165 0.63 8.56 12.54
N SER A 166 0.61 9.81 12.03
CA SER A 166 1.23 10.97 12.66
C SER A 166 0.27 11.76 13.56
N ASP A 167 -0.99 11.32 13.70
CA ASP A 167 -1.99 11.98 14.53
C ASP A 167 -1.98 11.38 15.96
N PRO A 168 -1.55 12.15 16.99
CA PRO A 168 -1.51 11.65 18.37
C PRO A 168 -2.85 11.18 18.92
N VAL A 169 -3.97 11.67 18.36
CA VAL A 169 -5.33 11.24 18.77
C VAL A 169 -5.66 9.87 18.17
N ALA A 170 -5.16 9.58 16.98
CA ALA A 170 -5.42 8.31 16.30
C ALA A 170 -4.51 7.17 16.76
N VAL A 171 -3.27 7.48 17.16
CA VAL A 171 -2.26 6.48 17.57
C VAL A 171 -2.81 5.47 18.60
N PRO A 172 -3.48 5.87 19.70
CA PRO A 172 -4.04 4.91 20.66
C PRO A 172 -5.04 3.93 20.04
N ALA A 173 -5.85 4.39 19.09
CA ALA A 173 -6.79 3.53 18.39
C ALA A 173 -6.06 2.52 17.49
N LEU A 174 -5.06 2.97 16.72
CA LEU A 174 -4.26 2.09 15.86
C LEU A 174 -3.52 1.01 16.67
N LEU A 175 -2.91 1.38 17.79
CA LEU A 175 -2.27 0.43 18.69
C LEU A 175 -3.27 -0.54 19.32
N GLY A 176 -4.45 -0.04 19.72
CA GLY A 176 -5.54 -0.87 20.24
C GLY A 176 -6.10 -1.87 19.23
N LEU A 177 -5.99 -1.58 17.93
CA LEU A 177 -6.32 -2.48 16.83
C LEU A 177 -5.22 -3.49 16.50
N GLY A 178 -4.05 -3.41 17.14
CA GLY A 178 -2.95 -4.35 16.95
C GLY A 178 -1.98 -3.99 15.82
N VAL A 179 -1.92 -2.73 15.39
CA VAL A 179 -0.90 -2.27 14.43
C VAL A 179 0.50 -2.41 15.02
N ASP A 180 1.43 -2.99 14.26
CA ASP A 180 2.78 -3.33 14.69
C ASP A 180 3.80 -2.20 14.43
N GLU A 181 3.59 -1.40 13.37
CA GLU A 181 4.51 -0.34 12.96
C GLU A 181 3.76 0.95 12.58
N LEU A 182 4.24 2.11 13.04
CA LEU A 182 3.73 3.42 12.63
C LEU A 182 4.80 4.16 11.84
N SER A 183 4.58 4.37 10.54
CA SER A 183 5.48 5.12 9.68
C SER A 183 5.00 6.56 9.53
N VAL A 184 5.72 7.49 10.16
CA VAL A 184 5.34 8.91 10.27
C VAL A 184 6.36 9.83 9.61
N SER A 185 5.97 11.08 9.38
CA SER A 185 6.93 12.11 8.97
C SER A 185 7.95 12.37 10.07
N VAL A 186 9.22 12.64 9.72
CA VAL A 186 10.32 12.85 10.69
C VAL A 186 9.96 13.85 11.81
N PRO A 187 9.33 15.01 11.54
CA PRO A 187 8.98 15.97 12.60
C PRO A 187 7.95 15.46 13.62
N ALA A 188 7.22 14.38 13.32
CA ALA A 188 6.27 13.76 14.23
C ALA A 188 6.91 12.72 15.15
N ILE A 189 8.20 12.39 14.96
CA ILE A 189 8.98 11.53 15.85
C ILE A 189 9.59 12.42 16.94
N PRO A 190 9.32 12.15 18.24
CA PRO A 190 9.88 12.91 19.37
C PRO A 190 11.41 12.95 19.43
#